data_AF-A0A955CDB7-F1
#
_entry.id   AF-A0A955CDB7-F1
#
_cell.length_a   1.000
_cell.length_b   1.000
_cell.length_c   1.000
_cell.angle_alpha   90.00
_cell.angle_beta   90.00
_cell.angle_gamma   90.00
#
_symmetry.space_group_name_H-M   'P 1'
#
loop_
_entity.id
_entity.type
_entity.pdbx_description
1 polymer ?
#
loop_
_entity_poly.entity_id
_entity_poly.type
_entity_poly.pdbx_seq_one_letter_code
_entity_poly.pdbx_strand_id
1 'polypeptide(L)' 'RRAFLEICQRHDVQPAAACVEFGLSPPEVGAVALNTSKPQRVRECVELAHAQAPREFWHALRERRLIDANYVHVG' A
#
# COMPACT_ATOMS: atom_id res chain seq x y z
N ARG A 1 -5.76 -9.18 -8.78
CA ARG A 1 -6.13 -7.76 -9.07
C ARG A 1 -7.54 -7.39 -8.56
N ARG A 2 -8.64 -8.00 -9.05
CA ARG A 2 -10.02 -7.62 -8.65
C ARG A 2 -10.27 -7.69 -7.13
N ALA A 3 -9.92 -8.81 -6.49
CA ALA A 3 -10.10 -9.00 -5.05
C ALA A 3 -9.34 -7.96 -4.19
N PHE A 4 -8.15 -7.53 -4.62
CA PHE A 4 -7.41 -6.46 -3.96
C PHE A 4 -8.15 -5.12 -4.05
N LEU A 5 -8.61 -4.75 -5.26
CA LEU A 5 -9.36 -3.51 -5.45
C LEU A 5 -10.68 -3.47 -4.66
N GLU A 6 -11.36 -4.61 -4.53
CA GLU A 6 -12.56 -4.70 -3.69
C GLU A 6 -12.28 -4.43 -2.22
N ILE A 7 -11.12 -4.85 -1.70
CA ILE A 7 -10.73 -4.62 -0.30
C ILE A 7 -10.28 -3.17 -0.13
N CYS A 8 -9.49 -2.63 -1.07
CA CYS A 8 -9.16 -1.21 -1.12
C CYS A 8 -10.43 -0.35 -1.02
N GLN A 9 -11.46 -0.67 -1.81
CA GLN A 9 -12.74 0.06 -1.78
C GLN A 9 -13.47 -0.09 -0.44
N ARG A 10 -13.51 -1.29 0.15
CA ARG A 10 -14.19 -1.54 1.43
C ARG A 10 -13.56 -0.78 2.61
N HIS A 11 -12.26 -0.58 2.58
CA HIS A 11 -11.51 0.09 3.65
C HIS A 11 -11.15 1.53 3.31
N ASP A 12 -11.67 2.08 2.21
CA ASP A 12 -11.37 3.42 1.70
C ASP A 12 -9.85 3.69 1.53
N VAL A 13 -9.13 2.66 1.09
CA VAL A 13 -7.67 2.72 0.87
C VAL A 13 -7.39 2.93 -0.61
N GLN A 14 -6.64 3.98 -0.94
CA GLN A 14 -6.16 4.16 -2.31
C GLN A 14 -5.21 3.02 -2.70
N PRO A 15 -5.44 2.30 -3.81
CA PRO A 15 -4.59 1.17 -4.20
C PRO A 15 -3.10 1.52 -4.31
N ALA A 16 -2.79 2.71 -4.83
CA ALA A 16 -1.42 3.19 -4.92
C ALA A 16 -0.78 3.39 -3.53
N ALA A 17 -1.53 3.92 -2.55
CA ALA A 17 -1.04 4.11 -1.19
C ALA A 17 -0.67 2.77 -0.55
N ALA A 18 -1.57 1.78 -0.63
CA ALA A 18 -1.31 0.43 -0.12
C ALA A 18 -0.06 -0.20 -0.74
N CYS A 19 0.12 -0.08 -2.06
CA CYS A 19 1.31 -0.62 -2.72
C CYS A 19 2.61 0.06 -2.27
N VAL A 20 2.58 1.39 -2.08
CA VAL A 20 3.76 2.15 -1.65
C VAL A 20 4.11 1.83 -0.20
N GLU A 21 3.12 1.85 0.70
CA GLU A 21 3.29 1.47 2.10
C GLU A 21 3.83 0.03 2.21
N PHE A 22 3.25 -0.93 1.47
CA PHE A 22 3.72 -2.31 1.46
C PHE A 22 5.18 -2.42 1.03
N GLY A 23 5.57 -1.70 -0.04
CA GLY A 23 6.94 -1.70 -0.54
C GLY A 23 7.94 -1.06 0.43
N LEU A 24 7.53 -0.04 1.17
CA LEU A 24 8.34 0.66 2.19
C LEU A 24 8.33 -0.04 3.56
N SER A 25 7.49 -1.05 3.75
CA SER A 25 7.25 -1.64 5.05
C SER A 25 8.43 -2.41 5.67
N PRO A 26 9.27 -3.15 4.90
CA PRO A 26 10.45 -3.78 5.48
C PRO A 26 11.50 -2.71 5.85
N PRO A 27 12.11 -2.77 7.05
CA PRO A 27 13.05 -1.74 7.50
C PRO A 27 14.31 -1.63 6.64
N GLU A 28 14.65 -2.67 5.88
CA GLU A 28 15.79 -2.68 4.94
C GLU A 28 15.50 -1.91 3.64
N VAL A 29 14.23 -1.60 3.35
CA VAL A 29 13.84 -0.84 2.15
C VAL A 29 13.91 0.65 2.43
N GLY A 30 14.99 1.29 1.99
CA GLY A 30 15.19 2.74 2.16
C GLY A 30 14.36 3.62 1.23
N ALA A 31 13.85 3.08 0.11
CA ALA A 31 13.06 3.85 -0.86
C ALA A 31 12.24 2.95 -1.80
N VAL A 32 11.14 3.52 -2.33
CA VAL A 32 10.37 2.98 -3.46
C VAL A 32 10.42 3.97 -4.61
N ALA A 33 10.78 3.49 -5.80
CA ALA A 33 10.79 4.32 -7.00
C ALA A 33 9.36 4.58 -7.50
N LEU A 34 8.94 5.84 -7.48
CA LEU A 34 7.65 6.28 -8.02
C LEU A 34 7.89 7.05 -9.32
N ASN A 35 7.23 6.63 -10.39
CA ASN A 35 7.30 7.32 -11.67
C ASN A 35 6.09 8.25 -11.85
N THR A 36 6.36 9.48 -12.28
CA THR A 36 5.34 10.38 -12.77
C THR A 36 5.79 11.05 -14.06
N SER A 37 4.91 11.12 -15.05
CA SER A 37 5.10 11.87 -16.29
C SER A 37 4.64 13.33 -16.19
N LYS A 38 4.10 13.75 -15.04
CA LYS A 38 3.57 15.09 -14.79
C LYS A 38 4.20 15.70 -13.53
N PRO A 39 4.86 16.86 -13.60
CA PRO A 39 5.45 17.52 -12.43
C PRO A 39 4.47 17.75 -11.29
N GLN A 40 3.20 18.02 -11.60
CA GLN A 40 2.15 18.28 -10.62
C GLN A 40 1.88 17.08 -9.69
N ARG A 41 2.18 15.85 -10.15
CA ARG A 41 1.97 14.62 -9.40
C ARG A 41 3.14 14.24 -8.48
N VAL A 42 4.23 15.02 -8.48
CA VAL A 42 5.32 14.82 -7.52
C VAL A 42 4.78 14.97 -6.09
N ARG A 43 3.86 15.91 -5.86
CA ARG A 43 3.18 16.07 -4.57
C ARG A 43 2.41 14.81 -4.18
N GLU A 44 1.63 14.25 -5.10
CA GLU A 44 0.89 13.00 -4.87
C GLU A 44 1.83 11.84 -4.54
N CYS A 45 2.99 11.73 -5.21
CA CYS A 45 3.98 10.71 -4.89
C CYS A 45 4.52 10.82 -3.46
N VAL A 46 4.76 12.05 -2.99
CA VAL A 46 5.19 12.31 -1.61
C VAL A 46 4.07 11.95 -0.63
N GLU A 47 2.83 12.35 -0.91
CA GLU A 47 1.67 12.00 -0.08
C GLU A 47 1.49 10.48 0.03
N LEU A 48 1.71 9.74 -1.06
CA LEU A 48 1.63 8.27 -1.05
C LEU A 48 2.71 7.61 -0.21
N ALA A 49 3.92 8.17 -0.16
CA ALA A 49 5.01 7.65 0.66
C ALA A 49 4.76 7.79 2.17
N HIS A 50 3.81 8.64 2.56
CA HIS A 50 3.44 8.88 3.95
C HIS A 50 2.06 8.33 4.32
N ALA A 51 1.31 7.78 3.35
CA ALA A 51 0.01 7.22 3.60
C ALA A 51 0.11 5.92 4.42
N GLN A 52 -0.83 5.73 5.34
CA GLN A 52 -0.94 4.54 6.17
C GLN A 52 -2.34 3.96 6.05
N ALA A 53 -2.44 2.70 5.63
CA ALA A 53 -3.68 1.96 5.57
C ALA A 53 -4.07 1.45 6.98
N PRO A 54 -5.37 1.32 7.27
CA PRO A 54 -5.83 0.76 8.55
C PRO A 54 -5.30 -0.66 8.78
N ARG A 55 -5.08 -1.05 10.04
CA ARG A 55 -4.62 -2.40 10.41
C ARG A 55 -5.57 -3.49 9.88
N GLU A 56 -6.86 -3.23 9.92
CA GLU A 56 -7.93 -4.11 9.46
C GLU A 56 -7.83 -4.41 7.96
N PHE A 57 -7.35 -3.45 7.16
CA PHE A 57 -7.09 -3.66 5.74
C PHE A 57 -6.01 -4.73 5.52
N TRP A 58 -4.90 -4.64 6.26
CA TRP A 58 -3.80 -5.61 6.18
C TRP A 58 -4.19 -6.99 6.71
N HIS A 59 -5.02 -7.07 7.76
CA HIS A 59 -5.62 -8.33 8.19
C HIS A 59 -6.48 -8.96 7.10
N ALA A 60 -7.39 -8.19 6.48
CA ALA A 60 -8.26 -8.70 5.42
C ALA A 60 -7.47 -9.23 4.22
N LEU A 61 -6.33 -8.60 3.88
CA LEU A 61 -5.44 -9.08 2.82
C LEU A 61 -4.76 -10.42 3.18
N ARG A 62 -4.32 -10.59 4.43
CA ARG A 62 -3.74 -11.85 4.94
C ARG A 62 -4.76 -12.98 4.96
N GLU A 63 -5.95 -12.73 5.50
CA GLU A 63 -7.04 -13.71 5.58
C GLU A 63 -7.46 -14.22 4.20
N ARG A 64 -7.50 -13.32 3.21
CA ARG A 64 -7.84 -13.66 1.82
C ARG A 64 -6.65 -14.17 1.00
N ARG A 65 -5.48 -14.37 1.62
CA ARG A 65 -4.25 -14.85 0.97
C ARG A 65 -3.84 -14.00 -0.24
N LEU A 66 -4.10 -12.69 -0.17
CA LEU A 66 -3.67 -11.73 -1.19
C LEU A 66 -2.24 -11.23 -0.95
N ILE A 67 -1.78 -11.34 0.29
CA ILE A 67 -0.38 -11.28 0.72
C ILE A 67 -0.07 -12.49 1.59
N ASP A 68 1.21 -12.74 1.89
CA ASP A 68 1.60 -13.83 2.78
C ASP A 68 0.95 -13.66 4.17
N ALA A 69 0.35 -14.72 4.70
CA ALA A 69 -0.36 -14.67 5.98
C ALA A 69 0.57 -14.39 7.17
N ASN A 70 1.85 -14.71 7.03
CA ASN A 70 2.90 -14.49 8.02
C ASN A 70 3.73 -13.23 7.71
N TYR A 71 3.31 -12.40 6.76
CA TYR A 71 4.01 -11.14 6.50
C TYR A 71 3.86 -10.20 7.71
N VAL A 72 4.99 -9.75 8.27
CA VAL A 72 5.05 -9.03 9.55
C VAL A 72 5.31 -7.53 9.43
N HIS A 73 5.58 -7.03 8.23
CA HIS A 73 6.11 -5.68 8.05
C HIS A 73 5.02 -4.60 7.90
N VAL A 74 3.77 -4.96 7.59
CA VAL A 74 2.62 -4.04 7.55
C VAL A 74 1.55 -4.40 8.59
N GLY A 75 0.87 -3.37 9.09
CA GLY A 75 -0.30 -3.48 9.97
C GLY A 75 -0.04 -4.22 11.26
#